data_AF-R9KYD3-F1
#
_entry.id   AF-R9KYD3-F1
#
_cell.length_a   1.000
_cell.length_b   1.000
_cell.length_c   1.000
_cell.angle_alpha   90.00
_cell.angle_beta   90.00
_cell.angle_gamma   90.00
#
_symmetry.space_group_name_H-M   'P 1'
#
loop_
_entity.id
_entity.type
_entity.pdbx_description
1 polymer ?
#
loop_
_entity_poly.entity_id
_entity_poly.type
_entity_poly.pdbx_seq_one_letter_code
_entity_poly.pdbx_strand_id
1 'polypeptide(L)'
;MTAREICYSYRSARHKAQQIQILAELNGVDSLEIIKVLVHGGERLPDSTVNKLFKRLDKLEMEIREREREYKAIAAALKGEL
;
A
#
# COMPACT_ATOMS: atom_id res chain seq x y z
N MET A 1 3.19 7.39 18.41
CA MET A 1 1.78 7.58 18.79
C MET A 1 1.09 6.23 18.83
N THR A 2 0.08 6.06 19.68
CA THR A 2 -0.77 4.85 19.69
C THR A 2 -1.76 4.86 18.52
N ALA A 3 -2.31 3.69 18.17
CA ALA A 3 -3.31 3.56 17.11
C ALA A 3 -4.55 4.47 17.33
N ARG A 4 -4.99 4.61 18.59
CA ARG A 4 -6.13 5.46 18.96
C ARG A 4 -5.84 6.95 18.74
N GLU A 5 -4.64 7.41 19.11
CA GLU A 5 -4.22 8.80 18.90
C GLU A 5 -4.06 9.12 17.42
N ILE A 6 -3.54 8.18 16.63
CA ILE A 6 -3.44 8.28 15.17
C ILE A 6 -4.82 8.46 14.56
N CYS A 7 -5.80 7.61 14.91
CA CYS A 7 -7.17 7.71 14.39
C CYS A 7 -7.84 9.02 14.79
N TYR A 8 -7.68 9.46 16.05
CA TYR A 8 -8.23 10.73 16.52
C TYR A 8 -7.66 11.93 15.76
N SER A 9 -6.33 12.02 15.67
CA SER A 9 -5.62 13.07 14.93
C SER A 9 -6.05 13.12 13.47
N TYR A 10 -6.10 11.94 12.83
CA TYR A 10 -6.59 11.80 11.46
C TYR A 10 -8.02 12.30 11.32
N ARG A 11 -8.94 11.90 12.22
CA ARG A 11 -10.36 12.25 12.16
C ARG A 11 -10.59 13.76 12.18
N SER A 12 -9.82 14.48 12.99
CA SER A 12 -9.90 15.95 13.09
C SER A 12 -9.25 16.72 11.93
N ALA A 13 -8.44 16.06 11.08
CA ALA A 13 -7.67 16.76 10.06
C ALA A 13 -8.53 17.20 8.86
N ARG A 14 -8.37 18.47 8.44
CA ARG A 14 -9.02 19.05 7.25
C ARG A 14 -8.52 18.41 5.95
N HIS A 15 -7.22 18.13 5.86
CA HIS A 15 -6.57 17.57 4.67
C HIS A 15 -6.10 16.14 4.92
N LYS A 16 -7.03 15.19 4.83
CA LYS A 16 -6.83 13.77 5.15
C LYS A 16 -5.64 13.12 4.46
N ALA A 17 -5.45 13.36 3.16
CA ALA A 17 -4.35 12.74 2.41
C ALA A 17 -2.98 13.26 2.88
N GLN A 18 -2.86 14.57 3.13
CA GLN A 18 -1.65 15.16 3.70
C GLN A 18 -1.42 14.70 5.14
N GLN A 19 -2.50 14.54 5.91
CA GLN A 19 -2.40 14.08 7.29
C GLN A 19 -1.78 12.68 7.41
N ILE A 20 -2.06 11.77 6.46
CA ILE A 20 -1.44 10.45 6.44
C ILE A 20 0.09 10.59 6.34
N GLN A 21 0.57 11.47 5.46
CA GLN A 21 2.00 11.71 5.28
C GLN A 21 2.63 12.31 6.54
N ILE A 22 1.98 13.31 7.15
CA ILE A 22 2.44 13.92 8.41
C ILE A 22 2.52 12.87 9.52
N LEU A 23 1.49 12.03 9.66
CA LEU A 23 1.47 10.97 10.66
C LEU A 23 2.57 9.93 10.42
N ALA A 24 2.89 9.61 9.16
CA ALA A 24 3.97 8.70 8.82
C ALA A 24 5.33 9.27 9.26
N GLU A 25 5.60 10.53 8.92
CA GLU A 25 6.80 11.25 9.31
C GLU A 25 6.94 11.37 10.83
N LEU A 26 5.87 11.76 11.54
CA LEU A 26 5.87 11.90 13.00
C LEU A 26 6.11 10.58 13.75
N ASN A 27 5.74 9.45 13.16
CA ASN A 27 5.90 8.13 13.76
C ASN A 27 7.12 7.38 13.23
N GLY A 28 7.88 7.95 12.29
CA GLY A 28 9.05 7.31 11.69
C GLY A 28 8.72 6.02 10.93
N VAL A 29 7.51 5.92 10.38
CA VAL A 29 7.02 4.76 9.64
C VAL A 29 6.58 5.17 8.23
N ASP A 30 6.34 4.20 7.37
CA ASP A 30 5.78 4.47 6.05
C ASP A 30 4.28 4.78 6.09
N SER A 31 3.79 5.42 5.03
CA SER A 31 2.38 5.78 4.89
C SER A 31 1.44 4.57 4.81
N LEU A 32 1.90 3.38 4.41
CA LEU A 32 1.08 2.17 4.40
C LEU A 32 0.80 1.67 5.82
N GLU A 33 1.77 1.74 6.73
CA GLU A 33 1.55 1.40 8.14
C GLU A 33 0.55 2.35 8.82
N ILE A 34 0.60 3.66 8.50
CA ILE A 34 -0.45 4.60 8.94
C ILE A 34 -1.81 4.23 8.35
N ILE A 35 -1.87 3.97 7.04
CA ILE A 35 -3.11 3.57 6.35
C ILE A 35 -3.70 2.30 6.99
N LYS A 36 -2.87 1.30 7.30
CA LYS A 36 -3.28 0.06 7.97
C LYS A 36 -3.89 0.32 9.34
N VAL A 37 -3.27 1.19 10.15
CA VAL A 37 -3.82 1.61 11.45
C VAL A 37 -5.17 2.28 11.28
N LEU A 38 -5.30 3.20 10.33
CA LEU A 38 -6.55 3.92 10.06
C LEU A 38 -7.67 2.98 9.62
N VAL A 39 -7.39 2.07 8.68
CA VAL A 39 -8.36 1.07 8.21
C VAL A 39 -8.78 0.14 9.35
N HIS A 40 -7.83 -0.34 10.16
CA HIS A 40 -8.15 -1.16 11.34
C HIS A 40 -9.00 -0.41 12.36
N GLY A 41 -8.79 0.90 12.50
CA GLY A 41 -9.60 1.80 13.32
C GLY A 41 -10.96 2.20 12.72
N GLY A 42 -11.31 1.70 11.53
CA GLY A 42 -12.57 2.00 10.84
C GLY A 42 -12.62 3.38 10.17
N GLU A 43 -11.48 4.05 10.01
CA GLU A 43 -11.43 5.36 9.34
C GLU A 43 -11.53 5.20 7.82
N ARG A 44 -12.39 6.02 7.20
CA ARG A 44 -12.50 6.06 5.74
C ARG A 44 -11.37 6.90 5.15
N LEU A 45 -10.59 6.28 4.26
CA LEU A 45 -9.53 6.95 3.52
C LEU A 45 -10.08 7.82 2.38
N PRO A 46 -9.34 8.83 1.90
CA PRO A 46 -9.73 9.60 0.74
C PRO A 46 -9.68 8.73 -0.51
N ASP A 47 -10.67 8.87 -1.40
CA ASP A 47 -10.74 8.09 -2.64
C ASP A 47 -9.47 8.25 -3.50
N SER A 48 -8.83 9.42 -3.45
CA SER A 48 -7.56 9.67 -4.15
C SER A 48 -6.40 8.81 -3.61
N THR A 49 -6.36 8.55 -2.30
CA THR A 49 -5.38 7.64 -1.68
C THR A 49 -5.68 6.21 -2.09
N VAL A 50 -6.94 5.79 -2.00
CA VAL A 50 -7.39 4.44 -2.38
C VAL A 50 -7.09 4.15 -3.86
N ASN A 51 -7.43 5.08 -4.75
CA ASN A 51 -7.17 4.94 -6.19
C ASN A 51 -5.68 4.86 -6.53
N LYS A 52 -4.81 5.57 -5.79
CA LYS A 52 -3.36 5.45 -5.96
C LYS A 52 -2.86 4.07 -5.57
N LEU A 53 -3.40 3.49 -4.49
CA LEU A 53 -3.04 2.14 -4.08
C LEU A 53 -3.51 1.08 -5.09
N PHE A 54 -4.73 1.17 -5.58
CA PHE A 54 -5.21 0.26 -6.64
C PHE A 54 -4.34 0.33 -7.90
N LYS A 55 -4.01 1.54 -8.39
CA LYS A 55 -3.08 1.68 -9.52
C LYS A 55 -1.71 1.06 -9.26
N ARG A 56 -1.22 1.13 -8.01
CA ARG A 56 0.05 0.50 -7.64
C ARG A 56 -0.08 -1.03 -7.62
N LEU A 57 -1.19 -1.56 -7.13
CA LEU A 57 -1.50 -2.99 -7.18
C LEU A 57 -1.56 -3.49 -8.63
N ASP A 58 -2.28 -2.80 -9.51
CA ASP A 58 -2.38 -3.17 -10.94
C ASP A 58 -0.99 -3.24 -11.60
N LYS A 59 -0.14 -2.25 -11.30
CA LYS A 59 1.25 -2.24 -11.81
C LYS A 59 2.07 -3.41 -11.27
N LEU A 60 1.97 -3.71 -9.97
CA LEU A 60 2.69 -4.82 -9.36
C LEU A 60 2.23 -6.16 -9.93
N GLU A 61 0.93 -6.33 -10.17
CA GLU A 61 0.36 -7.52 -10.80
C GLU A 61 0.94 -7.76 -12.20
N MET A 62 1.05 -6.69 -13.01
CA MET A 62 1.72 -6.78 -14.32
C MET A 62 3.20 -7.20 -14.19
N GLU A 63 3.92 -6.60 -13.25
CA GLU A 63 5.34 -6.94 -13.01
C GLU A 63 5.50 -8.40 -12.56
N ILE A 64 4.65 -8.89 -11.66
CA ILE A 64 4.63 -10.29 -11.21
C ILE A 64 4.38 -11.21 -12.40
N ARG A 65 3.38 -10.93 -13.23
CA ARG A 65 3.03 -11.75 -14.38
C ARG A 65 4.19 -11.91 -15.37
N GLU A 66 4.90 -10.82 -15.67
CA GLU A 66 6.06 -10.90 -16.56
C GLU A 66 7.20 -11.70 -15.93
N ARG A 67 7.47 -11.53 -14.63
CA ARG A 67 8.48 -12.32 -13.91
C ARG A 67 8.12 -13.79 -13.79
N GLU A 68 6.84 -14.12 -13.65
CA GLU A 68 6.37 -15.51 -13.66
C GLU A 68 6.57 -16.18 -15.03
N ARG A 69 6.37 -15.45 -16.13
CA ARG A 69 6.64 -15.96 -17.47
C ARG A 69 8.13 -16.23 -17.67
N GLU A 70 8.97 -15.29 -17.28
CA GLU A 70 10.42 -15.42 -17.33
C GLU A 70 10.89 -16.63 -16.51
N TYR A 71 10.40 -16.76 -15.26
CA TYR A 71 10.68 -17.91 -14.41
C TYR A 71 10.28 -19.23 -15.07
N LYS A 72 9.07 -19.32 -15.63
CA LYS A 72 8.57 -20.53 -16.29
C LYS A 72 9.40 -20.90 -17.52
N ALA A 73 9.80 -19.91 -18.32
CA ALA A 73 10.63 -20.13 -19.49
C ALA A 73 12.01 -20.69 -19.11
N ILE A 74 12.65 -20.11 -18.08
CA ILE A 74 13.94 -20.61 -17.57
C ILE A 74 13.78 -22.02 -17.00
N ALA A 75 12.73 -22.28 -16.22
CA ALA A 75 12.46 -23.59 -15.65
C ALA A 75 12.23 -24.67 -16.71
N ALA A 76 11.45 -24.37 -17.76
CA ALA A 76 11.22 -25.28 -18.89
C ALA A 76 12.52 -25.58 -19.64
N ALA A 77 13.33 -24.56 -19.92
CA ALA A 77 14.64 -24.72 -20.57
C ALA A 77 15.58 -25.63 -19.77
N LEU A 78 15.61 -25.50 -18.43
CA LEU A 78 16.41 -26.35 -17.56
C LEU A 78 15.90 -27.80 -17.48
N LYS A 79 14.60 -28.03 -17.68
CA LYS A 79 14.00 -29.37 -17.70
C LYS A 79 14.10 -30.05 -19.07
N GLY A 80 14.44 -29.32 -20.14
CA GLY A 80 14.40 -29.82 -21.51
C GLY A 80 12.99 -30.01 -22.05
N GLU A 81 11.99 -29.31 -21.48
CA GLU A 81 10.61 -29.29 -21.97
C GLU A 81 10.55 -28.35 -23.21
N LEU A 82 10.05 -28.85 -24.34
CA LEU A 82 9.84 -28.10 -25.60
C LEU A 82 8.53 -27.31 -25.57
#